data_AF-A0AB39QAJ0-F1
#
_entry.id   AF-A0AB39QAJ0-F1
#
_cell.length_a   1.000
_cell.length_b   1.000
_cell.length_c   1.000
_cell.angle_alpha   90.00
_cell.angle_beta   90.00
_cell.angle_gamma   90.00
#
_symmetry.space_group_name_H-M   'P 1'
#
loop_
_entity.id
_entity.type
_entity.pdbx_description
1 polymer ?
#
loop_
_entity_poly.entity_id
_entity_poly.type
_entity_poly.pdbx_seq_one_letter_code
_entity_poly.pdbx_strand_id
1 'polypeptide(L)'
;MSEFQEDGARTAETLREVAKAFGVPEVKGEDHFAQLGANSVSLLRLMSALQEKYDITIDLVDIFQARTVAELVVLVENATVR
;
A
#
# COMPACT_ATOMS: atom_id res chain seq x y z
N MET A 1 22.40 -15.78 5.27
CA MET A 1 22.58 -14.35 4.97
C MET A 1 21.61 -13.93 3.86
N SER A 2 20.30 -13.94 4.12
CA SER A 2 19.28 -13.38 3.20
C SER A 2 17.97 -13.17 3.96
N GLU A 3 17.96 -12.35 5.01
CA GLU A 3 16.73 -11.95 5.71
C GLU A 3 16.41 -10.46 5.51
N PHE A 4 17.31 -9.70 4.86
CA PHE A 4 17.15 -8.25 4.62
C PHE A 4 16.75 -7.89 3.18
N GLN A 5 16.43 -8.88 2.34
CA GLN A 5 16.09 -8.64 0.92
C GLN A 5 14.58 -8.73 0.65
N GLU A 6 13.79 -9.23 1.58
CA GLU A 6 12.33 -9.42 1.42
C GLU A 6 11.54 -8.14 1.73
N ASP A 7 11.96 -7.39 2.75
CA ASP A 7 11.32 -6.14 3.23
C ASP A 7 11.30 -5.04 2.14
N GLY A 8 12.43 -4.86 1.45
CA GLY A 8 12.54 -3.90 0.34
C GLY A 8 11.75 -4.30 -0.90
N ALA A 9 11.61 -5.61 -1.16
CA ALA A 9 10.87 -6.12 -2.32
C ALA A 9 9.36 -5.89 -2.16
N ARG A 10 8.80 -6.20 -0.98
CA ARG A 10 7.38 -5.97 -0.67
C ARG A 10 7.04 -4.47 -0.66
N THR A 11 7.95 -3.64 -0.13
CA THR A 11 7.82 -2.17 -0.18
C THR A 11 7.73 -1.65 -1.62
N ALA A 12 8.70 -2.00 -2.47
CA ALA A 12 8.75 -1.57 -3.87
C ALA A 12 7.51 -2.01 -4.66
N GLU A 13 7.00 -3.19 -4.35
CA GLU A 13 5.84 -3.75 -5.02
C GLU A 13 4.53 -3.09 -4.58
N THR A 14 4.38 -2.79 -3.29
CA THR A 14 3.25 -2.01 -2.76
C THR A 14 3.23 -0.60 -3.35
N LEU A 15 4.38 0.07 -3.45
CA LEU A 15 4.51 1.37 -4.11
C LEU A 15 4.02 1.32 -5.56
N ARG A 16 4.33 0.25 -6.30
CA ARG A 16 3.84 0.07 -7.68
C ARG A 16 2.32 -0.12 -7.75
N GLU A 17 1.73 -0.90 -6.85
CA GLU A 17 0.27 -1.06 -6.78
C GLU A 17 -0.42 0.27 -6.47
N VAL A 18 0.17 1.07 -5.58
CA VAL A 18 -0.31 2.42 -5.28
C VAL A 18 -0.22 3.30 -6.52
N ALA A 19 0.94 3.38 -7.17
CA ALA A 19 1.08 4.18 -8.39
C ALA A 19 0.03 3.82 -9.45
N LYS A 20 -0.23 2.52 -9.63
CA LYS A 20 -1.25 2.00 -10.55
C LYS A 20 -2.68 2.35 -10.14
N ALA A 21 -3.01 2.25 -8.85
CA ALA A 21 -4.33 2.60 -8.33
C ALA A 21 -4.65 4.10 -8.46
N PHE A 22 -3.62 4.93 -8.39
CA PHE A 22 -3.71 6.38 -8.47
C PHE A 22 -3.45 6.94 -9.89
N GLY A 23 -3.01 6.11 -10.83
CA GLY A 23 -2.74 6.52 -12.21
C GLY A 23 -1.52 7.45 -12.35
N VAL A 24 -0.56 7.33 -11.45
CA VAL A 24 0.68 8.12 -11.44
C VAL A 24 1.88 7.26 -11.87
N PRO A 25 2.94 7.84 -12.45
CA PRO A 25 4.07 7.07 -12.96
C PRO A 25 4.90 6.42 -11.86
N GLU A 26 5.05 7.10 -10.72
CA GLU A 26 5.79 6.62 -9.54
C GLU A 26 5.18 7.28 -8.30
N VAL A 27 5.28 6.58 -7.17
CA VAL A 27 5.05 7.14 -5.84
C VAL A 27 6.24 6.79 -4.95
N LYS A 28 6.53 7.68 -4.01
CA LYS A 28 7.51 7.48 -2.95
C LYS A 28 6.79 7.13 -1.65
N GLY A 29 7.49 6.48 -0.73
CA GLY A 29 6.96 6.21 0.60
C GLY A 29 6.51 7.47 1.34
N GLU A 30 7.13 8.62 1.05
CA GLU A 30 6.87 9.91 1.66
C GLU A 30 5.65 10.63 1.05
N ASP A 31 5.14 10.17 -0.10
CA ASP A 31 4.00 10.79 -0.76
C ASP A 31 2.73 10.62 0.06
N HIS A 32 1.99 11.71 0.19
CA HIS A 32 0.72 11.71 0.90
C HIS A 32 -0.42 11.30 -0.02
N PHE A 33 -1.30 10.41 0.45
CA PHE A 33 -2.50 10.02 -0.29
C PHE A 33 -3.38 11.23 -0.66
N ALA A 34 -3.42 12.24 0.19
CA ALA A 34 -4.12 13.50 -0.09
C ALA A 34 -3.54 14.25 -1.30
N GLN A 35 -2.21 14.23 -1.49
CA GLN A 35 -1.53 14.87 -2.63
C GLN A 35 -1.73 14.08 -3.93
N LEU A 36 -1.86 12.76 -3.82
CA LEU A 36 -2.16 11.86 -4.95
C LEU A 36 -3.63 11.91 -5.40
N GLY A 37 -4.49 12.65 -4.69
CA GLY A 37 -5.92 12.74 -5.01
C GLY A 37 -6.73 11.53 -4.54
N ALA A 38 -6.37 10.95 -3.38
CA ALA A 38 -7.07 9.81 -2.81
C ALA A 38 -8.55 10.08 -2.59
N ASN A 39 -9.36 9.18 -3.14
CA ASN A 39 -10.79 9.12 -2.93
C ASN A 39 -11.16 7.68 -2.53
N SER A 40 -12.35 7.51 -1.97
CA SER A 40 -12.81 6.20 -1.47
C SER A 40 -12.75 5.10 -2.53
N VAL A 41 -12.96 5.41 -3.81
CA VAL A 41 -12.93 4.42 -4.90
C VAL A 41 -11.50 3.97 -5.19
N SER A 42 -10.55 4.89 -5.30
CA SER A 42 -9.13 4.57 -5.48
C SER A 42 -8.58 3.76 -4.31
N LEU A 43 -8.96 4.13 -3.08
CA LEU A 43 -8.55 3.40 -1.86
C LEU A 43 -9.16 2.00 -1.79
N LEU A 44 -10.46 1.84 -2.09
CA LEU A 44 -11.11 0.53 -2.14
C LEU A 44 -10.49 -0.40 -3.19
N ARG A 45 -10.12 0.14 -4.36
CA ARG A 45 -9.43 -0.61 -5.42
C ARG A 45 -8.05 -1.05 -4.99
N LEU A 46 -7.28 -0.14 -4.39
CA LEU A 46 -5.97 -0.43 -3.84
C LEU A 46 -6.05 -1.50 -2.74
N MET A 47 -6.96 -1.34 -1.79
CA MET A 47 -7.23 -2.31 -0.73
C MET A 47 -7.47 -3.70 -1.30
N SER A 48 -8.41 -3.81 -2.25
CA SER A 48 -8.74 -5.09 -2.89
C SER A 48 -7.53 -5.73 -3.59
N ALA A 49 -6.72 -4.92 -4.29
CA ALA A 49 -5.52 -5.40 -4.97
C ALA A 49 -4.45 -5.91 -3.98
N LEU A 50 -4.23 -5.19 -2.88
CA LEU A 50 -3.25 -5.59 -1.85
C LEU A 50 -3.71 -6.85 -1.11
N GLN A 51 -4.99 -6.93 -0.77
CA GLN A 51 -5.57 -8.11 -0.12
C GLN A 51 -5.47 -9.35 -1.01
N GLU A 52 -5.80 -9.25 -2.29
CA GLU A 52 -5.69 -10.37 -3.24
C GLU A 52 -4.23 -10.79 -3.48
N LYS A 53 -3.32 -9.82 -3.51
CA LYS A 53 -1.90 -10.05 -3.82
C LYS A 53 -1.11 -10.67 -2.67
N TYR A 54 -1.34 -10.18 -1.45
CA TYR A 54 -0.61 -10.63 -0.26
C TYR A 54 -1.40 -11.63 0.59
N ASP A 55 -2.62 -11.96 0.18
CA ASP A 55 -3.55 -12.81 0.92
C ASP A 55 -3.78 -12.31 2.36
N ILE A 56 -3.98 -11.00 2.50
CA ILE A 56 -4.13 -10.33 3.80
C ILE A 56 -5.52 -9.73 3.98
N THR A 57 -5.85 -9.41 5.23
CA THR A 57 -7.02 -8.59 5.57
C THR A 57 -6.57 -7.21 6.03
N ILE A 58 -7.10 -6.16 5.40
CA ILE A 58 -6.85 -4.76 5.80
C ILE A 58 -8.19 -4.03 5.77
N ASP A 59 -8.44 -3.20 6.78
CA ASP A 59 -9.64 -2.37 6.82
C ASP A 59 -9.43 -1.06 6.06
N LEU A 60 -10.49 -0.58 5.42
CA LEU A 60 -10.48 0.71 4.74
C LEU A 60 -10.15 1.86 5.72
N VAL A 61 -10.55 1.71 7.00
CA VAL A 61 -10.25 2.68 8.06
C VAL A 61 -8.74 2.78 8.29
N ASP A 62 -8.02 1.67 8.34
CA ASP A 62 -6.56 1.68 8.52
C ASP A 62 -5.85 2.34 7.34
N ILE A 63 -6.28 2.03 6.12
CA ILE A 63 -5.77 2.68 4.90
C ILE A 63 -6.05 4.18 4.92
N PHE A 64 -7.21 4.61 5.44
CA PHE A 64 -7.55 6.02 5.56
C PHE A 64 -6.77 6.73 6.67
N GLN A 65 -6.37 6.00 7.72
CA GLN A 65 -5.50 6.52 8.77
C GLN A 65 -4.05 6.65 8.30
N ALA A 66 -3.59 5.81 7.37
CA ALA A 66 -2.31 5.96 6.71
C ALA A 66 -2.27 7.30 5.96
N ARG A 67 -1.37 8.20 6.35
CA ARG A 67 -1.24 9.51 5.70
C ARG A 67 -0.33 9.45 4.50
N THR A 68 0.60 8.50 4.49
CA THR A 68 1.62 8.32 3.46
C THR A 68 1.66 6.89 2.96
N VAL A 69 2.27 6.71 1.79
CA VAL A 69 2.43 5.37 1.22
C VAL A 69 3.32 4.47 2.10
N ALA A 70 4.31 5.03 2.79
CA ALA A 70 5.14 4.28 3.74
C ALA A 70 4.32 3.71 4.91
N GLU A 71 3.36 4.48 5.45
CA GLU A 71 2.47 3.95 6.49
C GLU A 71 1.57 2.83 5.97
N LEU A 72 1.13 2.91 4.71
CA LEU A 72 0.38 1.82 4.09
C LEU A 72 1.24 0.56 3.94
N VAL A 73 2.51 0.70 3.53
CA VAL A 73 3.43 -0.45 3.44
C VAL A 73 3.56 -1.12 4.80
N VAL A 74 3.81 -0.35 5.86
CA VAL A 74 3.89 -0.87 7.22
C VAL A 74 2.58 -1.55 7.64
N LEU A 75 1.42 -1.00 7.26
CA LEU A 75 0.12 -1.63 7.51
C LEU A 75 -0.01 -2.98 6.80
N VAL A 76 0.39 -3.08 5.53
CA VAL A 76 0.40 -4.33 4.75
C VAL A 76 1.33 -5.36 5.36
N GLU A 77 2.46 -4.94 5.92
CA GLU A 77 3.43 -5.82 6.57
C GLU A 77 2.98 -6.32 7.95
N ASN A 78 2.25 -5.48 8.68
CA ASN A 78 1.63 -5.86 9.96
C ASN A 78 0.26 -6.54 9.80
N ALA A 79 -0.29 -6.56 8.58
CA ALA A 79 -1.59 -7.15 8.32
C ALA A 79 -1.55 -8.67 8.54
N THR A 80 -2.64 -9.18 9.11
CA THR A 80 -2.78 -10.63 9.32
C THR A 80 -3.08 -11.32 7.99
N VAL A 81 -2.25 -12.29 7.64
CA VAL A 81 -2.44 -13.20 6.49
C VAL A 81 -3.68 -14.07 6.74
N ARG A 82 -4.48 -14.28 5.70
CA ARG A 82 -5.70 -15.09 5.74
C ARG A 82 -5.42 -16.59 5.68
#